data_AF-A0A6H1JQY3-F1
#
_entry.id   AF-A0A6H1JQY3-F1
#
_cell.length_a   1.000
_cell.length_b   1.000
_cell.length_c   1.000
_cell.angle_alpha   90.00
_cell.angle_beta   90.00
_cell.angle_gamma   90.00
#
_symmetry.space_group_name_H-M   'P 1'
#
loop_
_entity.id
_entity.type
_entity.pdbx_description
1 polymer ?
#
loop_
_entity_poly.entity_id
_entity_poly.type
_entity_poly.pdbx_seq_one_letter_code
_entity_poly.pdbx_strand_id
1 'polypeptide(L)' 'MAAGIKATELRELNDEDLVGKLREAKEELFNLRFQAATGQLENHGRLKSVRKDIARIYTLMRERELGIETVESA' A
#
# COMPACT_ATOMS: atom_id res chain seq x y z
N MET A 1 -12.56 5.48 -10.32
CA MET A 1 -11.40 5.61 -9.41
C MET A 1 -11.35 4.35 -8.57
N ALA A 2 -10.38 3.45 -8.77
CA ALA A 2 -10.25 2.27 -7.92
C ALA A 2 -9.82 2.73 -6.51
N ALA A 3 -10.64 2.45 -5.50
CA ALA A 3 -10.37 2.76 -4.11
C ALA A 3 -9.05 2.09 -3.69
N GLY A 4 -8.02 2.90 -3.45
CA GLY A 4 -6.78 2.48 -2.81
C GLY A 4 -6.80 2.90 -1.35
N ILE A 5 -5.93 2.31 -0.53
CA ILE A 5 -5.90 2.54 0.92
C ILE A 5 -5.59 4.02 1.19
N LYS A 6 -6.39 4.67 2.05
CA LYS A 6 -6.17 6.07 2.41
C LYS A 6 -4.96 6.19 3.34
N ALA A 7 -4.21 7.28 3.20
CA ALA A 7 -3.04 7.53 4.04
C ALA A 7 -3.40 7.65 5.54
N THR A 8 -4.60 8.15 5.85
CA THR A 8 -5.12 8.26 7.23
C THR A 8 -5.23 6.88 7.88
N GLU A 9 -5.82 5.91 7.18
CA GLU A 9 -5.98 4.52 7.67
C GLU A 9 -4.65 3.80 7.86
N LEU A 10 -3.60 4.20 7.13
CA LEU A 10 -2.26 3.63 7.31
C LEU A 10 -1.50 4.29 8.48
N ARG A 11 -1.77 5.55 8.80
CA ARG A 11 -1.14 6.26 9.92
C ARG A 11 -1.59 5.74 11.28
N GLU A 12 -2.83 5.27 11.37
CA GLU A 12 -3.42 4.68 12.60
C GLU A 12 -2.85 3.29 12.93
N LEU A 13 -2.13 2.64 12.01
CA LEU A 13 -1.58 1.29 12.18
C LEU A 13 -0.23 1.29 12.85
N ASN A 14 0.08 0.24 13.59
CA ASN A 14 1.41 0.04 14.16
C ASN A 14 2.43 -0.37 13.08
N ASP A 15 3.72 -0.30 13.39
CA ASP A 15 4.78 -0.63 12.43
C ASP A 15 4.70 -2.10 11.95
N GLU A 16 4.38 -3.02 12.85
CA GLU A 16 4.20 -4.44 12.51
C GLU A 16 3.03 -4.65 11.54
N ASP A 17 1.92 -3.93 11.76
CA ASP A 17 0.73 -3.97 10.90
C ASP A 17 1.02 -3.37 9.52
N LEU A 18 1.83 -2.31 9.46
CA LEU A 18 2.29 -1.73 8.19
C LEU A 18 3.13 -2.73 7.38
N VAL A 19 4.03 -3.46 8.04
CA VAL A 19 4.82 -4.53 7.41
C VAL A 19 3.92 -5.68 6.95
N GLY A 20 2.90 -6.04 7.74
CA GLY A 20 1.87 -7.01 7.35
C GLY A 20 1.16 -6.60 6.06
N LYS A 21 0.57 -5.40 6.04
CA LYS A 21 -0.10 -4.85 4.85
C LYS A 21 0.82 -4.75 3.64
N LEU A 22 2.10 -4.41 3.85
CA LEU A 22 3.09 -4.36 2.78
C LEU A 22 3.29 -5.74 2.12
N ARG A 23 3.32 -6.81 2.91
CA ARG A 23 3.45 -8.18 2.39
C ARG A 23 2.22 -8.58 1.58
N GLU A 24 1.03 -8.34 2.12
CA GLU A 24 -0.24 -8.61 1.43
C GLU A 24 -0.33 -7.87 0.09
N ALA A 25 -0.01 -6.56 0.08
CA ALA A 25 -0.04 -5.75 -1.13
C ALA A 25 0.98 -6.22 -2.19
N LYS A 26 2.15 -6.73 -1.77
CA LYS A 26 3.15 -7.29 -2.68
C LYS A 26 2.69 -8.62 -3.28
N GLU A 27 2.05 -9.47 -2.49
CA GLU A 27 1.48 -10.73 -2.95
C GLU A 27 0.34 -10.48 -3.95
N GLU A 28 -0.54 -9.52 -3.64
CA GLU A 28 -1.59 -9.08 -4.56
C GLU A 28 -0.98 -8.56 -5.87
N LEU A 29 0.06 -7.72 -5.79
CA LEU A 29 0.74 -7.21 -6.98
C LEU A 29 1.35 -8.34 -7.82
N PHE A 30 1.92 -9.36 -7.20
CA PHE A 30 2.46 -10.52 -7.89
C PHE A 30 1.36 -11.28 -8.65
N ASN A 31 0.25 -11.57 -7.99
CA ASN A 31 -0.90 -12.24 -8.59
C ASN A 31 -1.51 -11.43 -9.75
N LEU A 32 -1.64 -10.11 -9.58
CA LEU A 32 -2.15 -9.22 -10.63
C LEU A 32 -1.20 -9.15 -11.84
N ARG A 33 0.12 -9.19 -11.62
CA ARG A 33 1.10 -9.26 -12.70
C ARG A 33 1.04 -10.59 -13.44
N PHE A 34 0.79 -11.68 -12.73
CA PHE A 34 0.59 -12.99 -13.34
C PHE A 34 -0.68 -13.02 -14.21
N GLN A 35 -1.81 -12.54 -13.68
CA GLN A 35 -3.07 -12.39 -14.41
C GLN A 35 -2.94 -11.46 -15.62
N ALA A 36 -2.15 -10.38 -15.50
CA ALA A 36 -1.87 -9.49 -16.62
C ALA A 36 -1.09 -10.19 -17.74
N ALA A 37 -0.12 -11.03 -17.39
CA ALA A 37 0.68 -11.80 -18.34
C ALA A 37 -0.13 -12.90 -19.04
N THR A 38 -1.09 -13.53 -18.34
CA THR A 38 -2.00 -14.52 -18.93
C THR A 38 -3.16 -13.90 -19.72
N GLY A 39 -3.30 -12.57 -19.69
CA GLY A 39 -4.38 -11.84 -20.38
C GLY A 39 -5.76 -11.99 -19.71
N GLN A 40 -5.82 -12.53 -18.50
CA GLN A 40 -7.06 -12.75 -17.74
C GLN A 40 -7.35 -11.62 -16.73
N LEU A 41 -6.62 -10.50 -16.82
CA LEU A 41 -6.79 -9.41 -15.88
C LEU A 41 -8.04 -8.58 -16.23
N GLU A 42 -9.06 -8.68 -15.38
CA GLU A 42 -10.32 -7.93 -15.57
C GLU A 42 -10.17 -6.42 -15.24
N ASN A 43 -9.31 -6.07 -14.28
CA ASN A 43 -9.18 -4.69 -13.79
C ASN A 43 -7.73 -4.17 -13.81
N HIS A 44 -7.35 -3.57 -14.95
CA HIS A 44 -6.05 -2.90 -15.10
C HIS A 44 -5.85 -1.71 -14.14
N GLY A 45 -6.93 -1.09 -13.64
CA GLY A 45 -6.85 0.01 -12.67
C GLY A 45 -6.29 -0.43 -11.33
N ARG A 46 -6.55 -1.69 -10.93
CA ARG A 46 -6.10 -2.25 -9.64
C ARG A 46 -4.57 -2.31 -9.56
N LEU A 47 -3.89 -2.67 -10.64
CA LEU A 47 -2.41 -2.66 -10.74
C LEU A 47 -1.79 -1.30 -10.37
N LYS A 48 -2.45 -0.20 -10.74
CA LYS A 48 -2.00 1.16 -10.39
C LYS A 48 -2.30 1.47 -8.93
N SER A 49 -3.46 1.07 -8.42
CA SER A 49 -3.83 1.27 -7.02
C SER A 49 -2.89 0.54 -6.07
N VAL A 50 -2.66 -0.76 -6.28
CA VAL A 50 -1.78 -1.57 -5.42
C VAL A 50 -0.34 -1.03 -5.41
N ARG A 51 0.19 -0.59 -6.56
CA ARG A 51 1.50 0.09 -6.61
C ARG A 51 1.54 1.36 -5.77
N LYS A 52 0.47 2.16 -5.79
CA LYS A 52 0.37 3.37 -4.97
C LYS A 52 0.24 3.03 -3.48
N ASP A 53 -0.49 1.97 -3.15
CA ASP A 53 -0.66 1.53 -1.76
C ASP A 53 0.69 1.10 -1.16
N ILE A 54 1.48 0.30 -1.90
CA ILE A 54 2.86 -0.04 -1.53
C ILE A 54 3.73 1.21 -1.33
N ALA A 55 3.65 2.17 -2.26
CA ALA A 55 4.43 3.40 -2.15
C ALA A 55 4.07 4.20 -0.90
N ARG A 56 2.77 4.34 -0.58
CA ARG A 56 2.30 5.04 0.63
C ARG A 56 2.83 4.37 1.90
N ILE A 57 2.79 3.04 1.97
CA ILE A 57 3.30 2.30 3.14
C ILE A 57 4.80 2.58 3.33
N TYR A 58 5.61 2.50 2.27
CA TYR A 58 7.04 2.81 2.37
C TYR A 58 7.30 4.26 2.78
N THR A 59 6.52 5.22 2.25
CA THR A 59 6.64 6.62 2.65
C THR A 59 6.37 6.79 4.14
N LEU A 60 5.29 6.19 4.67
CA LEU A 60 4.96 6.27 6.09
C LEU A 60 6.01 5.60 6.98
N MET A 61 6.49 4.42 6.61
CA MET A 61 7.59 3.77 7.34
C MET A 61 8.83 4.67 7.38
N ARG A 62 9.15 5.32 6.26
CA ARG A 62 10.30 6.23 6.19
C ARG A 62 10.08 7.53 6.97
N GLU A 63 8.86 8.07 6.96
CA GLU A 63 8.48 9.23 7.79
C GLU A 63 8.69 8.91 9.28
N ARG A 64 8.26 7.72 9.74
CA ARG A 64 8.49 7.25 11.12
C ARG A 64 9.97 7.09 11.45
N GLU A 65 10.75 6.44 10.58
CA GLU A 65 12.21 6.31 10.77
C GLU A 65 12.93 7.65 10.89
N LEU A 66 12.46 8.67 10.16
CA LEU A 66 13.04 10.01 10.17
C LEU A 66 12.50 10.89 11.31
N GLY A 67 11.58 10.37 12.14
CA GLY A 67 10.91 11.13 13.20
C GLY A 67 10.01 12.24 12.66
N ILE A 68 9.61 12.16 11.39
CA ILE A 68 8.65 13.07 10.75
C ILE A 68 7.24 12.51 11.03
N GLU A 69 6.91 12.37 12.31
CA GLU A 69 5.54 12.04 12.69
C GLU A 69 4.73 13.34 12.71
N THR A 70 3.82 13.51 11.74
CA THR A 70 2.76 14.52 11.83
C THR A 70 1.64 14.05 12.76
N VAL A 71 1.96 13.31 13.82
CA VAL A 71 1.00 13.10 14.90
C VAL A 71 0.94 14.44 15.62
N GLU A 72 0.08 15.33 15.13
CA GLU A 72 -0.58 16.27 16.01
C GLU A 72 -1.20 15.42 17.11
N SER A 73 -0.52 15.39 18.26
CA SER A 73 -1.17 15.29 19.54
C SER A 73 -2.22 16.39 19.61
N ALA A 74 -3.46 16.05 19.27
CA ALA A 74 -4.67 16.81 19.57
C ALA A 74 -5.84 15.84 19.69
#